data_AF-A0A167Y701-F1
#
_entry.id   AF-A0A167Y701-F1
#
_cell.length_a   1.000
_cell.length_b   1.000
_cell.length_c   1.000
_cell.angle_alpha   90.00
_cell.angle_beta   90.00
_cell.angle_gamma   90.00
#
_symmetry.space_group_name_H-M   'P 1'
#
loop_
_entity.id
_entity.type
_entity.pdbx_description
1 polymer ?
#
loop_
_entity_poly.entity_id
_entity_poly.type
_entity_poly.pdbx_seq_one_letter_code
_entity_poly.pdbx_strand_id
1 'polypeptide(L)'
;MAVASVPITHGGSSMLKSVAALNGRAFDTDPVIAYMLLGMSQQERLAYLPTYWTALVKSALLNHAVITEADGWKAASVLIPPGGYIENVWTLLWAGFLGVLWKIGLPGVKRLWTEFSGMTDNAKKNGLRGHTQYYYVFSIGTEREHRGKGLAKAIIQEHQKTAQAANLPIWLEATTTGSRALYLSMGFKEVEEIRLGKGKVAADASIQPHGPGVTLWAMVWWPNPTPEAIS
;
A
#
# COMPACT_ATOMS: atom_id res chain seq x y z
N MET A 1 10.06 20.24 24.97
CA MET A 1 10.81 20.58 23.74
C MET A 1 9.88 20.40 22.56
N ALA A 2 9.69 21.41 21.72
CA ALA A 2 8.89 21.25 20.50
C ALA A 2 9.61 20.23 19.61
N VAL A 3 8.94 19.11 19.31
CA VAL A 3 9.44 18.16 18.32
C VAL A 3 9.43 18.91 16.99
N ALA A 4 10.59 19.07 16.35
CA ALA A 4 10.66 19.69 15.03
C ALA A 4 9.69 18.95 14.07
N SER A 5 8.87 19.71 13.36
CA SER A 5 7.92 19.14 12.40
C SER A 5 8.69 18.41 11.31
N VAL A 6 8.28 17.17 10.99
CA VAL A 6 8.84 16.41 9.87
C VAL A 6 8.61 17.19 8.57
N PRO A 7 9.66 17.53 7.80
CA PRO A 7 9.48 18.17 6.50
C PRO A 7 8.76 17.23 5.54
N ILE A 8 7.70 17.70 4.89
CA ILE A 8 6.91 16.94 3.93
C ILE A 8 6.75 17.73 2.63
N THR A 9 6.87 17.06 1.49
CA THR A 9 6.53 17.60 0.18
C THR A 9 5.60 16.66 -0.59
N HIS A 10 4.81 17.23 -1.50
CA HIS A 10 3.90 16.48 -2.38
C HIS A 10 4.29 16.64 -3.84
N GLY A 11 3.96 15.65 -4.65
CA GLY A 11 4.08 15.72 -6.09
C GLY A 11 3.48 14.53 -6.81
N GLY A 12 3.81 14.40 -8.09
CA GLY A 12 3.26 13.37 -8.99
C GLY A 12 4.37 12.74 -9.83
N SER A 13 4.21 12.72 -11.16
CA SER A 13 5.09 11.98 -12.08
C SER A 13 6.59 12.31 -11.97
N SER A 14 6.96 13.54 -11.59
CA SER A 14 8.36 13.92 -11.37
C SER A 14 9.03 13.16 -10.21
N MET A 15 8.24 12.65 -9.26
CA MET A 15 8.67 11.93 -8.07
C MET A 15 8.70 10.40 -8.25
N LEU A 16 8.24 9.88 -9.39
CA LEU A 16 8.08 8.44 -9.66
C LEU A 16 9.34 7.63 -9.40
N LYS A 17 10.49 8.05 -9.96
CA LYS A 17 11.75 7.31 -9.82
C LYS A 17 12.19 7.22 -8.37
N SER A 18 12.06 8.32 -7.62
CA SER A 18 12.50 8.41 -6.23
C SER A 18 11.64 7.55 -5.31
N VAL A 19 10.30 7.61 -5.44
CA VAL A 19 9.40 6.78 -4.63
C VAL A 19 9.53 5.30 -4.96
N ALA A 20 9.73 4.94 -6.23
CA ALA A 20 9.94 3.55 -6.62
C ALA A 20 11.25 2.98 -6.06
N ALA A 21 12.33 3.76 -6.07
CA ALA A 21 13.60 3.37 -5.48
C ALA A 21 13.49 3.19 -3.95
N LEU A 22 12.82 4.13 -3.26
CA LEU A 22 12.55 4.02 -1.83
C LEU A 22 11.71 2.79 -1.51
N ASN A 23 10.59 2.58 -2.22
CA ASN A 23 9.75 1.40 -2.01
C ASN A 23 10.52 0.10 -2.26
N GLY A 24 11.40 0.06 -3.26
CA GLY A 24 12.26 -1.10 -3.50
C GLY A 24 13.13 -1.48 -2.29
N ARG A 25 13.63 -0.50 -1.54
CA ARG A 25 14.39 -0.73 -0.31
C ARG A 25 13.51 -0.96 0.91
N ALA A 26 12.40 -0.23 1.04
CA ALA A 26 11.52 -0.30 2.20
C ALA A 26 10.73 -1.62 2.30
N PHE A 27 10.45 -2.25 1.16
CA PHE A 27 9.66 -3.49 1.04
C PHE A 27 10.52 -4.72 0.66
N ASP A 28 11.84 -4.64 0.77
CA ASP A 28 12.79 -5.71 0.40
C ASP A 28 12.54 -7.05 1.14
N THR A 29 12.09 -6.94 2.38
CA THR A 29 11.73 -8.04 3.29
C THR A 29 10.22 -8.13 3.56
N ASP A 30 9.38 -7.45 2.77
CA ASP A 30 7.93 -7.52 2.97
C ASP A 30 7.39 -8.90 2.51
N PRO A 31 6.68 -9.64 3.39
CA PRO A 31 6.24 -11.00 3.07
C PRO A 31 5.12 -11.03 2.01
N VAL A 32 4.29 -9.97 1.91
CA VAL A 32 3.25 -9.89 0.88
C VAL A 32 3.91 -9.67 -0.48
N ILE A 33 4.87 -8.76 -0.58
CA ILE A 33 5.65 -8.56 -1.81
C ILE A 33 6.45 -9.81 -2.18
N ALA A 34 7.04 -10.48 -1.19
CA ALA A 34 7.70 -11.76 -1.36
C ALA A 34 6.77 -12.82 -1.97
N TYR A 35 5.54 -12.90 -1.47
CA TYR A 35 4.54 -13.83 -1.96
C TYR A 35 4.07 -13.52 -3.39
N MET A 36 3.83 -12.23 -3.70
CA MET A 36 3.48 -11.80 -5.05
C MET A 36 4.54 -12.25 -6.07
N LEU A 37 5.81 -12.08 -5.72
CA LEU A 37 6.96 -12.39 -6.56
C LEU A 37 7.60 -13.77 -6.29
N LEU A 38 6.87 -14.69 -5.65
CA LEU A 38 7.37 -16.01 -5.22
C LEU A 38 7.97 -16.87 -6.37
N GLY A 39 7.72 -16.52 -7.64
CA GLY A 39 8.35 -17.19 -8.78
C GLY A 39 9.82 -16.81 -9.02
N MET A 40 10.34 -15.83 -8.28
CA MET A 40 11.72 -15.33 -8.39
C MET A 40 12.53 -15.81 -7.19
N SER A 41 13.82 -16.09 -7.39
CA SER A 41 14.75 -16.21 -6.27
C SER A 41 14.84 -14.89 -5.50
N GLN A 42 15.35 -14.92 -4.27
CA GLN A 42 15.50 -13.70 -3.46
C GLN A 42 16.36 -12.65 -4.17
N GLN A 43 17.48 -13.07 -4.79
CA GLN A 43 18.37 -12.15 -5.50
C GLN A 43 17.69 -11.50 -6.71
N GLU A 44 17.00 -12.30 -7.54
CA GLU A 44 16.25 -11.79 -8.69
C GLU A 44 15.13 -10.84 -8.27
N ARG A 45 14.41 -11.19 -7.20
CA ARG A 45 13.34 -10.36 -6.65
C ARG A 45 13.88 -9.00 -6.25
N LEU A 46 14.95 -8.97 -5.44
CA LEU A 46 15.56 -7.73 -4.96
C LEU A 46 16.05 -6.84 -6.13
N ALA A 47 16.69 -7.43 -7.14
CA ALA A 47 17.11 -6.72 -8.34
C ALA A 47 15.91 -6.17 -9.15
N TYR A 48 14.76 -6.85 -9.10
CA TYR A 48 13.56 -6.47 -9.84
C TYR A 48 12.67 -5.44 -9.12
N LEU A 49 12.78 -5.29 -7.80
CA LEU A 49 11.91 -4.42 -6.99
C LEU A 49 11.80 -2.97 -7.51
N PRO A 50 12.89 -2.28 -7.92
CA PRO A 50 12.76 -0.92 -8.46
C PRO A 50 11.89 -0.86 -9.73
N THR A 51 12.03 -1.84 -10.62
CA THR A 51 11.23 -1.95 -11.85
C THR A 51 9.78 -2.27 -11.52
N TYR A 52 9.56 -3.21 -10.59
CA TYR A 52 8.23 -3.58 -10.12
C TYR A 52 7.48 -2.37 -9.53
N TRP A 53 8.12 -1.63 -8.62
CA TRP A 53 7.54 -0.44 -8.02
C TRP A 53 7.36 0.71 -9.01
N THR A 54 8.26 0.86 -9.99
CA THR A 54 8.07 1.88 -11.05
C THR A 54 6.78 1.64 -11.82
N ALA A 55 6.52 0.40 -12.24
CA ALA A 55 5.30 0.06 -12.97
C ALA A 55 4.04 0.27 -12.12
N LEU A 56 4.06 -0.18 -10.86
CA LEU A 56 2.94 -0.03 -9.93
C LEU A 56 2.62 1.43 -9.61
N VAL A 57 3.62 2.23 -9.25
CA VAL A 57 3.42 3.65 -8.93
C VAL A 57 3.03 4.43 -10.17
N LYS A 58 3.57 4.10 -11.36
CA LYS A 58 3.12 4.71 -12.61
C LYS A 58 1.63 4.45 -12.86
N SER A 59 1.16 3.23 -12.60
CA SER A 59 -0.28 2.91 -12.67
C SER A 59 -1.10 3.71 -11.66
N ALA A 60 -0.62 3.87 -10.42
CA ALA A 60 -1.27 4.70 -9.41
C ALA A 60 -1.33 6.18 -9.84
N LEU A 61 -0.24 6.73 -10.40
CA LEU A 61 -0.17 8.11 -10.90
C LEU A 61 -1.12 8.37 -12.07
N LEU A 62 -1.31 7.40 -12.96
CA LEU A 62 -2.33 7.48 -14.02
C LEU A 62 -3.77 7.47 -13.45
N ASN A 63 -3.95 7.02 -12.20
CA ASN A 63 -5.18 7.15 -11.42
C ASN A 63 -5.10 8.35 -10.45
N HIS A 64 -4.37 9.40 -10.84
CA HIS A 64 -4.25 10.67 -10.10
C HIS A 64 -3.62 10.55 -8.72
N ALA A 65 -2.82 9.51 -8.46
CA ALA A 65 -2.15 9.39 -7.17
C ALA A 65 -1.27 10.61 -6.86
N VAL A 66 -1.23 10.96 -5.59
CA VAL A 66 -0.32 11.95 -5.02
C VAL A 66 0.79 11.22 -4.28
N ILE A 67 2.04 11.56 -4.59
CA ILE A 67 3.20 11.10 -3.84
C ILE A 67 3.47 12.11 -2.74
N THR A 68 3.66 11.62 -1.52
CA THR A 68 4.04 12.44 -0.36
C THR A 68 5.35 11.92 0.19
N GLU A 69 6.39 12.76 0.18
CA GLU A 69 7.73 12.46 0.65
C GLU A 69 7.98 13.11 2.01
N ALA A 70 8.76 12.47 2.86
CA ALA A 70 9.17 13.01 4.15
C ALA A 70 10.68 12.95 4.37
N ASP A 71 11.22 14.06 4.88
CA ASP A 71 12.57 14.22 5.40
C ASP A 71 13.69 13.80 4.42
N GLY A 72 13.58 14.20 3.15
CA GLY A 72 14.57 13.92 2.11
C GLY A 72 14.54 12.46 1.66
N TRP A 73 13.35 11.97 1.30
CA TRP A 73 13.13 10.60 0.82
C TRP A 73 13.42 9.48 1.85
N LYS A 74 13.43 9.79 3.15
CA LYS A 74 13.55 8.76 4.21
C LYS A 74 12.26 7.98 4.42
N ALA A 75 11.12 8.60 4.11
CA ALA A 75 9.84 7.94 3.99
C ALA A 75 9.04 8.56 2.84
N ALA A 76 8.12 7.79 2.27
CA ALA A 76 7.16 8.32 1.32
C ALA A 76 5.92 7.45 1.28
N SER A 77 4.83 8.00 0.74
CA SER A 77 3.62 7.29 0.42
C SER A 77 3.11 7.62 -0.98
N VAL A 78 2.28 6.73 -1.50
CA VAL A 78 1.49 6.92 -2.71
C VAL A 78 0.03 6.81 -2.31
N LEU A 79 -0.70 7.91 -2.43
CA LEU A 79 -2.11 8.01 -2.07
C LEU A 79 -2.95 8.18 -3.35
N ILE A 80 -3.90 7.28 -3.58
CA ILE A 80 -4.87 7.41 -4.67
C ILE A 80 -6.10 8.16 -4.13
N PRO A 81 -6.51 9.27 -4.75
CA PRO A 81 -7.69 10.02 -4.32
C PRO A 81 -9.00 9.28 -4.67
N PRO A 82 -10.13 9.70 -4.07
CA PRO A 82 -11.46 9.19 -4.41
C PRO A 82 -11.75 9.26 -5.91
N GLY A 83 -12.41 8.24 -6.44
CA GLY A 83 -12.71 8.12 -7.87
C GLY A 83 -11.54 7.60 -8.73
N GLY A 84 -10.34 7.42 -8.15
CA GLY A 84 -9.25 6.67 -8.78
C GLY A 84 -9.47 5.16 -8.62
N TYR A 85 -9.57 4.42 -9.72
CA TYR A 85 -9.75 2.97 -9.69
C TYR A 85 -8.63 2.25 -10.44
N ILE A 86 -7.85 1.43 -9.72
CA ILE A 86 -6.83 0.56 -10.33
C ILE A 86 -7.46 -0.51 -11.24
N GLU A 87 -8.78 -0.71 -11.17
CA GLU A 87 -9.53 -1.68 -11.97
C GLU A 87 -9.61 -1.33 -13.47
N ASN A 88 -9.17 -0.14 -13.89
CA ASN A 88 -9.12 0.16 -15.31
C ASN A 88 -7.93 -0.57 -15.96
N VAL A 89 -8.21 -1.76 -16.52
CA VAL A 89 -7.26 -2.60 -17.27
C VAL A 89 -6.50 -1.80 -18.35
N TRP A 90 -7.11 -0.77 -18.93
CA TRP A 90 -6.44 0.14 -19.87
C TRP A 90 -5.32 0.96 -19.23
N THR A 91 -5.53 1.45 -18.01
CA THR A 91 -4.52 2.19 -17.24
C THR A 91 -3.31 1.32 -16.90
N LEU A 92 -3.54 0.02 -16.67
CA LEU A 92 -2.47 -0.95 -16.43
C LEU A 92 -1.64 -1.19 -17.69
N LEU A 93 -2.28 -1.29 -18.87
CA LEU A 93 -1.57 -1.43 -20.14
C LEU A 93 -0.62 -0.24 -20.42
N TRP A 94 -1.08 1.00 -20.26
CA TRP A 94 -0.25 2.21 -20.48
C TRP A 94 0.85 2.44 -19.42
N ALA A 95 0.70 1.85 -18.24
CA ALA A 95 1.72 1.91 -17.19
C ALA A 95 2.95 1.03 -17.46
N GLY A 96 2.95 0.22 -18.53
CA GLY A 96 3.97 -0.81 -18.74
C GLY A 96 3.75 -2.04 -17.85
N PHE A 97 2.57 -2.18 -17.26
CA PHE A 97 2.23 -3.29 -16.37
C PHE A 97 2.22 -4.64 -17.08
N LEU A 98 2.04 -4.66 -18.41
CA LEU A 98 2.16 -5.88 -19.21
C LEU A 98 3.54 -6.55 -19.06
N GLY A 99 4.61 -5.76 -18.93
CA GLY A 99 5.94 -6.28 -18.65
C GLY A 99 6.05 -6.95 -17.28
N VAL A 100 5.33 -6.44 -16.28
CA VAL A 100 5.21 -7.07 -14.95
C VAL A 100 4.44 -8.38 -15.05
N LEU A 101 3.28 -8.37 -15.70
CA LEU A 101 2.45 -9.58 -15.89
C LEU A 101 3.22 -10.69 -16.61
N TRP A 102 3.97 -10.33 -17.65
CA TRP A 102 4.85 -11.26 -18.36
C TRP A 102 5.94 -11.84 -17.45
N LYS A 103 6.57 -10.98 -16.64
CA LYS A 103 7.68 -11.38 -15.77
C LYS A 103 7.25 -12.28 -14.61
N ILE A 104 6.06 -12.06 -14.04
CA ILE A 104 5.54 -12.87 -12.92
C ILE A 104 4.84 -14.15 -13.37
N GLY A 105 4.46 -14.25 -14.65
CA GLY A 105 3.79 -15.40 -15.24
C GLY A 105 2.39 -15.68 -14.68
N LEU A 106 1.70 -16.68 -15.24
CA LEU A 106 0.32 -17.03 -14.84
C LEU A 106 0.14 -17.28 -13.33
N PRO A 107 1.06 -17.97 -12.62
CA PRO A 107 0.95 -18.11 -11.17
C PRO A 107 1.01 -16.78 -10.43
N GLY A 108 1.86 -15.85 -10.85
CA GLY A 108 1.96 -14.51 -10.25
C GLY A 108 0.71 -13.67 -10.54
N VAL A 109 0.16 -13.75 -11.75
CA VAL A 109 -1.11 -13.09 -12.12
C VAL A 109 -2.24 -13.59 -11.22
N LYS A 110 -2.34 -14.89 -10.96
CA LYS A 110 -3.33 -15.46 -10.03
C LYS A 110 -3.19 -14.91 -8.61
N ARG A 111 -1.96 -14.82 -8.09
CA ARG A 111 -1.70 -14.26 -6.75
C ARG A 111 -2.12 -12.80 -6.66
N LEU A 112 -1.84 -12.01 -7.70
CA LEU A 112 -2.18 -10.60 -7.72
C LEU A 112 -3.70 -10.38 -7.85
N TRP A 113 -4.35 -10.97 -8.84
CA TRP A 113 -5.73 -10.63 -9.18
C TRP A 113 -6.77 -11.43 -8.40
N THR A 114 -6.55 -12.73 -8.25
CA THR A 114 -7.52 -13.60 -7.59
C THR A 114 -7.33 -13.59 -6.07
N GLU A 115 -6.09 -13.75 -5.60
CA GLU A 115 -5.83 -13.84 -4.16
C GLU A 115 -5.77 -12.44 -3.53
N PHE A 116 -4.94 -11.53 -4.02
CA PHE A 116 -4.83 -10.20 -3.43
C PHE A 116 -6.05 -9.32 -3.74
N SER A 117 -6.27 -8.94 -5.01
CA SER A 117 -7.38 -8.02 -5.35
C SER A 117 -8.74 -8.60 -4.93
N GLY A 118 -9.05 -9.84 -5.31
CA GLY A 118 -10.32 -10.48 -4.95
C GLY A 118 -10.63 -10.52 -3.45
N MET A 119 -9.64 -10.82 -2.59
CA MET A 119 -9.86 -10.83 -1.13
C MET A 119 -9.96 -9.41 -0.56
N THR A 120 -9.12 -8.47 -1.03
CA THR A 120 -9.19 -7.07 -0.58
C THR A 120 -10.48 -6.37 -1.02
N ASP A 121 -11.02 -6.68 -2.19
CA ASP A 121 -12.27 -6.10 -2.69
C ASP A 121 -13.49 -6.58 -1.89
N ASN A 122 -13.46 -7.83 -1.41
CA ASN A 122 -14.46 -8.31 -0.46
C ASN A 122 -14.39 -7.55 0.88
N ALA A 123 -13.18 -7.37 1.40
CA ALA A 123 -12.97 -6.61 2.63
C ALA A 123 -13.42 -5.14 2.47
N LYS A 124 -13.11 -4.49 1.33
CA LYS A 124 -13.55 -3.12 1.01
C LYS A 124 -15.06 -2.97 1.05
N LYS A 125 -15.80 -3.88 0.40
CA LYS A 125 -17.28 -3.86 0.39
C LYS A 125 -17.85 -3.82 1.80
N ASN A 126 -17.28 -4.63 2.70
CA ASN A 126 -17.71 -4.70 4.10
C ASN A 126 -17.25 -3.47 4.91
N GLY A 127 -15.98 -3.11 4.81
CA GLY A 127 -15.36 -2.09 5.65
C GLY A 127 -15.74 -0.65 5.27
N LEU A 128 -16.04 -0.39 4.00
CA LEU A 128 -16.48 0.91 3.50
C LEU A 128 -17.99 1.13 3.62
N ARG A 129 -18.76 0.12 4.04
CA ARG A 129 -20.21 0.25 4.35
C ARG A 129 -21.03 0.86 3.21
N GLY A 130 -20.70 0.50 1.96
CA GLY A 130 -21.37 1.03 0.76
C GLY A 130 -20.85 2.38 0.27
N HIS A 131 -19.89 3.02 0.95
CA HIS A 131 -19.21 4.20 0.41
C HIS A 131 -18.34 3.82 -0.78
N THR A 132 -18.53 4.53 -1.90
CA THR A 132 -17.76 4.34 -3.14
C THR A 132 -16.61 5.34 -3.27
N GLN A 133 -16.58 6.37 -2.43
CA GLN A 133 -15.55 7.40 -2.41
C GLN A 133 -14.68 7.24 -1.16
N TYR A 134 -13.37 7.05 -1.36
CA TYR A 134 -12.40 6.88 -0.30
C TYR A 134 -11.00 7.18 -0.82
N TYR A 135 -10.10 7.58 0.07
CA TYR A 135 -8.67 7.65 -0.24
C TYR A 135 -8.05 6.26 -0.07
N TYR A 136 -7.17 5.85 -0.96
CA TYR A 136 -6.46 4.58 -0.86
C TYR A 136 -4.95 4.78 -0.71
N VAL A 137 -4.39 4.37 0.43
CA VAL A 137 -2.93 4.35 0.62
C VAL A 137 -2.37 3.13 -0.11
N PHE A 138 -1.94 3.35 -1.36
CA PHE A 138 -1.41 2.30 -2.22
C PHE A 138 -0.07 1.75 -1.70
N SER A 139 0.78 2.63 -1.18
CA SER A 139 2.01 2.22 -0.49
C SER A 139 2.46 3.29 0.49
N ILE A 140 3.13 2.88 1.55
CA ILE A 140 3.89 3.78 2.44
C ILE A 140 5.11 3.04 2.97
N GLY A 141 6.29 3.59 2.72
CA GLY A 141 7.57 3.00 3.08
C GLY A 141 8.39 3.94 3.94
N THR A 142 9.15 3.40 4.88
CA THR A 142 10.22 4.11 5.59
C THR A 142 11.50 3.31 5.50
N GLU A 143 12.57 3.97 5.06
CA GLU A 143 13.92 3.44 4.97
C GLU A 143 14.33 2.83 6.32
N ARG A 144 14.96 1.64 6.31
CA ARG A 144 15.18 0.84 7.52
C ARG A 144 15.88 1.63 8.64
N GLU A 145 16.90 2.41 8.28
CA GLU A 145 17.71 3.25 9.18
C GLU A 145 16.96 4.47 9.76
N HIS A 146 15.77 4.77 9.22
CA HIS A 146 14.95 5.91 9.60
C HIS A 146 13.60 5.52 10.22
N ARG A 147 13.36 4.23 10.45
CA ARG A 147 12.19 3.73 11.18
C ARG A 147 12.23 4.17 12.65
N GLY A 148 11.06 4.18 13.29
CA GLY A 148 10.91 4.62 14.69
C GLY A 148 11.00 6.13 14.92
N LYS A 149 11.24 6.93 13.87
CA LYS A 149 11.37 8.40 13.95
C LYS A 149 10.06 9.16 13.68
N GLY A 150 8.93 8.46 13.56
CA GLY A 150 7.62 9.07 13.34
C GLY A 150 7.32 9.53 11.91
N LEU A 151 8.18 9.24 10.93
CA LEU A 151 8.03 9.72 9.54
C LEU A 151 6.73 9.21 8.87
N ALA A 152 6.46 7.91 8.91
CA ALA A 152 5.23 7.35 8.36
C ALA A 152 3.97 7.88 9.10
N LYS A 153 4.08 8.10 10.42
CA LYS A 153 3.01 8.70 11.22
C LYS A 153 2.71 10.12 10.73
N ALA A 154 3.73 10.93 10.49
CA ALA A 154 3.55 12.30 9.99
C ALA A 154 2.83 12.33 8.63
N ILE A 155 3.22 11.45 7.71
CA ILE A 155 2.57 11.31 6.39
C ILE A 155 1.10 10.90 6.54
N ILE A 156 0.80 9.86 7.34
CA ILE A 156 -0.59 9.42 7.52
C ILE A 156 -1.45 10.49 8.23
N GLN A 157 -0.87 11.27 9.16
CA GLN A 157 -1.58 12.40 9.78
C GLN A 157 -1.97 13.47 8.76
N GLU A 158 -1.14 13.70 7.75
CA GLU A 158 -1.47 14.62 6.66
C GLU A 158 -2.62 14.08 5.80
N HIS A 159 -2.56 12.80 5.44
CA HIS A 159 -3.66 12.14 4.72
C HIS A 159 -4.97 12.18 5.51
N GLN A 160 -4.92 11.95 6.83
CA GLN A 160 -6.07 12.06 7.72
C GLN A 160 -6.64 13.47 7.76
N LYS A 161 -5.81 14.53 7.72
CA LYS A 161 -6.30 15.91 7.63
C LYS A 161 -7.04 16.15 6.31
N THR A 162 -6.46 15.71 5.19
CA THR A 162 -7.09 15.82 3.87
C THR A 162 -8.42 15.07 3.82
N ALA A 163 -8.43 13.83 4.29
CA ALA A 163 -9.62 12.97 4.32
C ALA A 163 -10.69 13.49 5.29
N GLN A 164 -10.30 14.04 6.45
CA GLN A 164 -11.19 14.71 7.39
C GLN A 164 -11.87 15.92 6.76
N ALA A 165 -11.12 16.76 6.04
CA ALA A 165 -11.67 17.94 5.37
C ALA A 165 -12.66 17.56 4.24
N ALA A 166 -12.41 16.43 3.57
CA ALA A 166 -13.32 15.89 2.55
C ALA A 166 -14.48 15.06 3.13
N ASN A 167 -14.48 14.77 4.43
CA ASN A 167 -15.39 13.82 5.08
C ASN A 167 -15.43 12.44 4.38
N LEU A 168 -14.25 11.94 4.00
CA LEU A 168 -14.10 10.65 3.33
C LEU A 168 -13.19 9.70 4.12
N PRO A 169 -13.42 8.38 4.07
CA PRO A 169 -12.56 7.41 4.74
C PRO A 169 -11.22 7.23 4.02
N ILE A 170 -10.25 6.67 4.73
CA ILE A 170 -8.99 6.18 4.19
C ILE A 170 -8.96 4.66 4.30
N TRP A 171 -8.71 3.99 3.18
CA TRP A 171 -8.50 2.56 3.08
C TRP A 171 -7.02 2.23 2.92
N LEU A 172 -6.58 1.12 3.51
CA LEU A 172 -5.26 0.53 3.28
C LEU A 172 -5.20 -0.96 3.63
N GLU A 173 -4.14 -1.61 3.16
CA GLU A 173 -3.74 -2.93 3.64
C GLU A 173 -2.42 -2.85 4.42
N ALA A 174 -2.42 -3.27 5.67
CA ALA A 174 -1.20 -3.42 6.46
C ALA A 174 -0.56 -4.78 6.15
N THR A 175 0.70 -4.78 5.68
CA THR A 175 1.41 -5.99 5.27
C THR A 175 2.39 -6.55 6.32
N THR A 176 2.53 -5.87 7.46
CA THR A 176 3.38 -6.29 8.57
C THR A 176 2.70 -5.99 9.91
N THR A 177 3.07 -6.72 10.96
CA THR A 177 2.59 -6.45 12.32
C THR A 177 2.95 -5.03 12.79
N GLY A 178 4.12 -4.53 12.36
CA GLY A 178 4.57 -3.17 12.66
C GLY A 178 3.71 -2.09 12.00
N SER A 179 3.39 -2.24 10.70
CA SER A 179 2.50 -1.29 10.02
C SER A 179 1.08 -1.37 10.56
N ARG A 180 0.56 -2.57 10.86
CA ARG A 180 -0.73 -2.75 11.54
C ARG A 180 -0.78 -2.00 12.88
N ALA A 181 0.22 -2.19 13.74
CA ALA A 181 0.29 -1.53 15.04
C ALA A 181 0.34 0.00 14.91
N LEU A 182 1.09 0.51 13.92
CA LEU A 182 1.10 1.94 13.59
C LEU A 182 -0.31 2.44 13.26
N TYR A 183 -1.00 1.82 12.30
CA TYR A 183 -2.31 2.30 11.87
C TYR A 183 -3.38 2.20 12.97
N LEU A 184 -3.36 1.12 13.77
CA LEU A 184 -4.23 1.00 14.95
C LEU A 184 -4.03 2.18 15.92
N SER A 185 -2.77 2.55 16.19
CA SER A 185 -2.44 3.70 17.05
C SER A 185 -2.91 5.05 16.47
N MET A 186 -3.20 5.08 15.18
CA MET A 186 -3.69 6.26 14.45
C MET A 186 -5.21 6.24 14.23
N GLY A 187 -5.93 5.30 14.85
CA GLY A 187 -7.38 5.22 14.82
C GLY A 187 -7.95 4.42 13.64
N PHE A 188 -7.12 3.81 12.79
CA PHE A 188 -7.61 2.83 11.83
C PHE A 188 -8.22 1.64 12.58
N LYS A 189 -9.24 1.03 11.98
CA LYS A 189 -9.89 -0.17 12.46
C LYS A 189 -9.65 -1.30 11.49
N GLU A 190 -9.40 -2.49 12.02
CA GLU A 190 -9.34 -3.70 11.21
C GLU A 190 -10.73 -4.08 10.74
N VAL A 191 -10.80 -4.43 9.47
CA VAL A 191 -11.98 -4.96 8.81
C VAL A 191 -11.85 -6.46 8.67
N GLU A 192 -10.70 -6.93 8.21
CA GLU A 192 -10.45 -8.35 7.96
C GLU A 192 -8.96 -8.68 8.05
N GLU A 193 -8.62 -9.83 8.66
CA GLU A 193 -7.32 -10.47 8.52
C GLU A 193 -7.35 -11.39 7.30
N ILE A 194 -6.52 -11.11 6.30
CA ILE A 194 -6.45 -11.86 5.04
C ILE A 194 -5.18 -12.70 5.05
N ARG A 195 -5.27 -13.96 4.60
CA ARG A 195 -4.14 -14.88 4.48
C ARG A 195 -3.92 -15.35 3.05
N LEU A 196 -2.84 -14.88 2.44
CA LEU A 196 -2.44 -15.25 1.08
C LEU A 196 -1.63 -16.55 1.08
N GLY A 197 -1.80 -17.39 0.07
CA GLY A 197 -1.02 -18.61 -0.05
C GLY A 197 -1.18 -19.62 1.09
N LYS A 198 -2.27 -19.55 1.87
CA LYS A 198 -2.56 -20.50 2.95
C LYS A 198 -2.45 -21.95 2.45
N GLY A 199 -1.76 -22.78 3.21
CA GLY A 199 -1.46 -24.18 2.89
C GLY A 199 -0.30 -24.38 1.93
N LYS A 200 0.31 -23.30 1.40
CA LYS A 200 1.39 -23.36 0.40
C LYS A 200 2.69 -22.69 0.84
N VAL A 201 2.60 -21.68 1.71
CA VAL A 201 3.76 -20.89 2.15
C VAL A 201 3.74 -20.61 3.65
N ALA A 202 4.93 -20.37 4.21
CA ALA A 202 5.12 -19.87 5.56
C ALA A 202 4.80 -18.36 5.64
N ALA A 203 4.87 -17.80 6.86
CA ALA A 203 4.58 -16.39 7.12
C ALA A 203 5.57 -15.41 6.43
N ASP A 204 6.77 -15.87 6.08
CA ASP A 204 7.78 -15.12 5.33
C ASP A 204 7.69 -15.34 3.80
N ALA A 205 6.63 -15.99 3.34
CA ALA A 205 6.39 -16.44 1.97
C ALA A 205 7.29 -17.59 1.46
N SER A 206 8.16 -18.18 2.28
CA SER A 206 8.90 -19.38 1.87
C SER A 206 7.95 -20.56 1.58
N ILE A 207 8.29 -21.39 0.61
CA ILE A 207 7.43 -22.54 0.23
C ILE A 207 7.38 -23.52 1.40
N GLN A 208 6.18 -23.75 1.92
CA GLN A 208 5.95 -24.63 3.05
C GLN A 208 4.59 -25.33 2.87
N PRO A 209 4.57 -26.64 2.57
CA PRO A 209 3.34 -27.42 2.59
C PRO A 209 2.64 -27.27 3.94
N HIS A 210 1.32 -27.04 3.91
CA HIS A 210 0.49 -26.77 5.09
C HIS A 210 0.87 -25.50 5.87
N GLY A 211 1.68 -24.62 5.28
CA GLY A 211 2.08 -23.36 5.90
C GLY A 211 0.89 -22.42 6.18
N PRO A 212 1.01 -21.52 7.15
CA PRO A 212 -0.06 -20.61 7.57
C PRO A 212 -0.48 -19.59 6.50
N GLY A 213 0.34 -19.38 5.47
CA GLY A 213 0.20 -18.28 4.53
C GLY A 213 0.84 -16.99 5.05
N VAL A 214 0.85 -15.98 4.18
CA VAL A 214 1.27 -14.61 4.53
C VAL A 214 0.04 -13.81 4.96
N THR A 215 0.16 -13.12 6.09
CA THR A 215 -0.93 -12.30 6.64
C THR A 215 -0.82 -10.84 6.20
N LEU A 216 -1.97 -10.24 5.88
CA LEU A 216 -2.18 -8.80 5.82
C LEU A 216 -3.51 -8.43 6.48
N TRP A 217 -3.67 -7.16 6.86
CA TRP A 217 -4.88 -6.65 7.48
C TRP A 217 -5.49 -5.55 6.62
N ALA A 218 -6.72 -5.77 6.17
CA ALA A 218 -7.54 -4.74 5.58
C ALA A 218 -8.00 -3.77 6.68
N MET A 219 -7.72 -2.48 6.51
CA MET A 219 -7.99 -1.47 7.53
C MET A 219 -8.65 -0.23 6.94
N VAL A 220 -9.52 0.37 7.74
CA VAL A 220 -10.21 1.62 7.38
C VAL A 220 -10.09 2.64 8.51
N TRP A 221 -9.84 3.89 8.14
CA TRP A 221 -9.98 5.03 9.04
C TRP A 221 -11.16 5.87 8.57
N TRP A 222 -12.00 6.29 9.52
CA TRP A 222 -13.14 7.14 9.27
C TRP A 222 -12.89 8.53 9.85
N PRO A 223 -13.27 9.60 9.13
CA PRO A 223 -13.24 10.95 9.68
C PRO A 223 -14.22 11.05 10.85
N ASN A 224 -13.90 11.93 11.80
CA ASN A 224 -14.85 12.30 12.84
C ASN A 224 -16.05 13.02 12.19
N PRO A 225 -17.29 12.78 12.65
CA PRO A 225 -18.44 13.53 12.16
C PRO A 225 -18.20 15.03 12.36
N THR A 226 -18.38 15.82 11.30
CA THR A 226 -18.46 17.27 11.45
C THR A 226 -19.76 17.64 12.18
N PRO A 227 -19.78 18.70 13.02
CA PRO A 227 -20.96 19.07 13.80
C PRO A 227 -22.24 19.26 12.96
N GLU A 228 -22.11 19.69 11.70
CA GLU A 228 -23.22 19.87 10.75
C GLU A 228 -23.89 18.57 10.30
N ALA A 229 -23.25 17.40 10.50
CA ALA A 229 -23.81 16.10 10.15
C ALA A 229 -24.65 15.46 11.28
N ILE A 230 -24.73 16.13 12.44
CA ILE A 230 -25.45 15.65 13.65
C ILE A 230 -26.77 16.44 13.85
N SER A 231 -27.02 17.48 13.06
CA SER A 231 -28.25 18.28 13.07
C SER A 231 -29.30 17.80 12.08
#